data_AF-A0A1B0GRP8-F1
#
_entry.id   AF-A0A1B0GRP8-F1
#
_cell.length_a   1.000
_cell.length_b   1.000
_cell.length_c   1.000
_cell.angle_alpha   90.00
_cell.angle_beta   90.00
_cell.angle_gamma   90.00
#
_symmetry.space_group_name_H-M   'P 1'
#
loop_
_entity.id
_entity.type
_entity.pdbx_description
1 polymer ?
#
loop_
_entity_poly.entity_id
_entity_poly.type
_entity_poly.pdbx_seq_one_letter_code
_entity_poly.pdbx_strand_id
1 'polypeptide(L)' 'MEQQQQQLRNLRDFLLVYNRMTELCFQRCVPSLHHRALDAEEVETVWGSQS' A
#
# COMPACT_ATOMS: atom_id res chain seq x y z
N MET A 1 -26.65 13.28 9.92
CA MET A 1 -25.35 13.60 10.57
C MET A 1 -24.58 12.33 10.95
N GLU A 2 -25.17 11.39 11.69
CA GLU A 2 -24.46 10.16 12.12
C GLU A 2 -23.96 9.27 10.97
N GLN A 3 -24.74 9.12 9.91
CA GLN A 3 -24.38 8.31 8.74
C GLN A 3 -23.16 8.86 7.98
N GLN A 4 -23.05 10.19 7.84
CA GLN A 4 -21.87 10.84 7.24
C GLN A 4 -20.64 10.68 8.11
N GLN A 5 -20.77 10.79 9.43
CA GLN A 5 -19.65 10.53 10.35
C GLN A 5 -19.17 9.07 10.26
N GLN A 6 -20.09 8.11 10.08
CA GLN A 6 -19.70 6.72 9.86
C GLN A 6 -18.96 6.53 8.53
N GLN A 7 -19.40 7.17 7.45
CA GLN A 7 -18.67 7.14 6.17
C GLN A 7 -17.26 7.72 6.29
N LEU A 8 -17.11 8.83 7.02
CA LEU A 8 -15.79 9.43 7.28
C LEU A 8 -14.88 8.52 8.12
N ARG A 9 -15.44 7.82 9.12
CA ARG A 9 -14.68 6.82 9.90
C ARG A 9 -14.22 5.66 9.02
N ASN A 10 -15.11 5.08 8.22
CA ASN A 10 -14.78 3.98 7.32
C ASN A 10 -13.68 4.37 6.32
N LEU A 11 -13.78 5.57 5.75
CA LEU A 11 -12.75 6.09 4.84
C LEU A 11 -11.41 6.28 5.57
N ARG A 12 -11.43 6.86 6.77
CA ARG A 12 -10.22 7.03 7.58
C ARG A 12 -9.57 5.68 7.87
N ASP A 13 -10.35 4.69 8.29
CA ASP A 13 -9.84 3.36 8.63
C ASP A 13 -9.25 2.67 7.40
N PHE A 14 -9.92 2.76 6.24
CA PHE A 14 -9.38 2.30 4.96
C PHE A 14 -8.05 2.96 4.62
N LEU A 15 -7.96 4.29 4.74
CA LEU A 15 -6.73 5.02 4.44
C LEU A 15 -5.59 4.68 5.40
N LEU A 16 -5.88 4.44 6.68
CA LEU A 16 -4.88 4.00 7.65
C LEU A 16 -4.33 2.61 7.29
N VAL A 17 -5.20 1.68 6.90
CA VAL A 17 -4.79 0.35 6.44
C VAL A 17 -4.00 0.44 5.15
N TYR A 18 -4.45 1.24 4.19
CA TYR A 18 -3.75 1.49 2.93
C TYR A 18 -2.34 2.01 3.18
N ASN A 19 -2.18 3.05 3.99
CA ASN A 19 -0.87 3.64 4.32
C ASN A 19 0.07 2.62 4.96
N ARG A 20 -0.44 1.80 5.89
CA ARG A 20 0.37 0.75 6.53
C ARG A 20 0.77 -0.34 5.53
N MET A 21 -0.14 -0.72 4.64
CA MET A 21 0.10 -1.74 3.63
C MET A 21 1.13 -1.27 2.60
N THR A 22 1.01 -0.02 2.13
CA THR A 22 1.96 0.56 1.18
C THR A 22 3.35 0.75 1.79
N GLU A 23 3.44 1.17 3.05
CA GLU A 23 4.73 1.25 3.77
C GLU A 23 5.39 -0.13 3.88
N LEU A 24 4.62 -1.15 4.25
CA LEU A 24 5.14 -2.52 4.40
C LEU A 24 5.63 -3.09 3.06
N CYS A 25 4.87 -2.92 1.99
CA CYS A 25 5.27 -3.35 0.65
C CYS A 25 6.53 -2.62 0.22
N PHE A 26 6.63 -1.30 0.42
CA PHE A 26 7.84 -0.56 0.06
C PHE A 26 9.07 -1.06 0.83
N GLN A 27 8.96 -1.26 2.14
CA GLN A 27 10.08 -1.74 2.98
C GLN A 27 10.55 -3.17 2.63
N ARG A 28 9.66 -4.02 2.10
CA ARG A 28 9.97 -5.43 1.80
C ARG A 28 10.29 -5.71 0.34
N CYS A 29 9.66 -4.98 -0.57
CA CYS A 29 9.65 -5.28 -2.00
C CYS A 29 10.58 -4.36 -2.80
N VAL A 30 11.02 -3.22 -2.25
CA VAL A 30 11.91 -2.26 -2.94
C VAL A 30 13.25 -2.21 -2.18
N PRO A 31 14.22 -3.09 -2.51
CA PRO A 31 15.46 -3.22 -1.77
C PRO A 31 16.45 -2.07 -2.04
N SER A 32 16.30 -1.33 -3.14
CA SER A 32 17.20 -0.23 -3.52
C SER A 32 16.46 0.87 -4.27
N LEU A 33 17.04 2.06 -4.35
CA LEU A 33 16.48 3.22 -5.07
C LEU A 33 17.44 3.73 -6.16
N HIS A 34 18.14 2.81 -6.83
CA HIS A 34 19.12 3.16 -7.87
C HIS A 34 18.46 3.71 -9.15
N HIS A 35 17.24 3.26 -9.44
CA HIS A 35 16.41 3.70 -10.55
C HIS A 35 15.07 4.22 -10.03
N ARG A 36 14.44 5.13 -10.79
CA ARG A 36 13.16 5.76 -10.41
C ARG A 36 11.95 4.84 -10.65
N ALA A 37 12.00 4.06 -11.72
CA ALA A 37 10.94 3.09 -12.03
C ALA A 37 11.10 1.86 -11.12
N LEU A 38 10.07 1.03 -11.00
CA LEU A 38 10.24 -0.29 -10.42
C LEU A 38 10.81 -1.24 -11.49
N ASP A 39 11.70 -2.13 -11.10
CA ASP A 39 12.09 -3.23 -11.98
C ASP A 39 11.02 -4.35 -11.98
N ALA A 40 11.20 -5.37 -12.83
CA ALA A 40 10.21 -6.43 -12.98
C ALA A 40 10.01 -7.27 -11.70
N GLU A 41 11.06 -7.44 -10.88
CA GLU A 41 11.02 -8.21 -9.64
C GLU A 41 10.34 -7.42 -8.52
N GLU A 42 10.66 -6.12 -8.41
CA GLU A 42 9.98 -5.19 -7.51
C GLU A 42 8.50 -5.07 -7.86
N VAL A 43 8.16 -5.04 -9.15
CA VAL A 43 6.76 -5.09 -9.61
C VAL A 43 6.10 -6.38 -9.11
N GLU A 44 6.62 -7.56 -9.44
CA GLU A 44 6.04 -8.85 -9.07
C GLU A 44 5.83 -8.99 -7.55
N THR A 45 6.81 -8.57 -6.76
CA THR A 45 6.73 -8.63 -5.29
C THR A 45 5.73 -7.62 -4.70
N VAL A 46 5.60 -6.41 -5.27
CA VAL A 46 4.59 -5.42 -4.86
C VAL A 46 3.15 -5.88 -5.17
N TRP A 47 2.94 -6.58 -6.29
CA TRP A 47 1.63 -7.16 -6.63
C TRP A 47 1.28 -8.37 -5.75
N GLY A 48 2.24 -8.87 -4.97
CA GLY A 48 2.13 -10.08 -4.19
C GLY A 48 2.27 -11.29 -5.11
N SER A 49 3.25 -12.16 -4.83
CA SER A 49 3.39 -13.44 -5.51
C SER A 49 2.10 -14.25 -5.32
N GLN A 50 1.18 -14.22 -6.29
CA GLN A 50 0.16 -15.25 -6.40
C GLN A 50 0.88 -16.51 -6.89
N SER A 51 1.41 -17.27 -5.94
CA SER A 51 1.79 -18.67 -6.11
C SER A 51 0.65 -19.57 -5.63
#